data_AF-A0A1C7NS84-F1
#
_entry.id   AF-A0A1C7NS84-F1
#
_cell.length_a   1.000
_cell.length_b   1.000
_cell.length_c   1.000
_cell.angle_alpha   90.00
_cell.angle_beta   90.00
_cell.angle_gamma   90.00
#
_symmetry.space_group_name_H-M   'P 1'
#
loop_
_entity.id
_entity.type
_entity.pdbx_description
1 polymer ?
#
loop_
_entity_poly.entity_id
_entity_poly.type
_entity_poly.pdbx_seq_one_letter_code
_entity_poly.pdbx_strand_id
1 'polypeptide(L)'
;MELCEIIKKLKNKVYMEEATRLEHEEIKERRRRIQPPSFKGGNAPKAKNCLKEYNVKTHYLRFTEKEKIEDVGTQLEGDALKCYTCFSLEKEKS
;
A
#
# COMPACT_ATOMS: atom_id res chain seq x y z
N MET A 1 26.26 -31.41 -4.60
CA MET A 1 25.53 -30.12 -4.70
C MET A 1 26.55 -29.02 -4.48
N GLU A 2 26.93 -28.39 -5.57
CA GLU A 2 28.15 -27.59 -5.70
C GLU A 2 27.94 -26.16 -5.21
N LEU A 3 28.99 -25.59 -4.60
CA LEU A 3 29.05 -24.21 -4.09
C LEU A 3 28.46 -23.17 -5.08
N CYS A 4 28.59 -23.42 -6.38
CA CYS A 4 28.08 -22.58 -7.47
C CYS A 4 26.55 -22.39 -7.44
N GLU A 5 25.77 -23.41 -7.07
CA GLU A 5 24.31 -23.31 -6.98
C GLU A 5 23.87 -22.44 -5.80
N ILE A 6 24.62 -22.50 -4.68
CA ILE A 6 24.39 -21.64 -3.52
C ILE A 6 24.70 -20.17 -3.88
N ILE A 7 25.83 -19.92 -4.55
CA ILE A 7 26.22 -18.57 -4.98
C ILE A 7 25.21 -17.97 -5.96
N LYS A 8 24.69 -18.76 -6.93
CA LYS A 8 23.61 -18.32 -7.84
C LYS A 8 22.34 -17.94 -7.10
N LYS A 9 21.89 -18.75 -6.14
CA LYS A 9 20.70 -18.45 -5.33
C LYS A 9 20.86 -17.18 -4.51
N LEU A 10 22.03 -16.97 -3.90
CA LEU A 10 22.31 -15.76 -3.14
C LEU A 10 22.34 -14.51 -4.03
N LYS A 11 22.99 -14.57 -5.19
CA LYS A 11 22.97 -13.47 -6.17
C LYS A 11 21.57 -13.11 -6.64
N ASN A 12 20.76 -14.12 -6.98
CA ASN A 12 19.37 -13.89 -7.39
C ASN A 12 18.53 -13.30 -6.26
N LYS A 13 18.72 -13.78 -5.02
CA LYS A 13 18.01 -13.22 -3.86
C LYS A 13 18.34 -11.75 -3.64
N VAL A 14 19.62 -11.39 -3.66
CA VAL A 14 20.08 -9.99 -3.51
C VAL A 14 19.53 -9.11 -4.63
N TYR A 15 19.59 -9.58 -5.89
CA TYR A 15 19.06 -8.83 -7.02
C TYR A 15 17.55 -8.59 -6.92
N MET A 16 16.79 -9.60 -6.50
CA MET A 16 15.35 -9.48 -6.29
C MET A 16 15.04 -8.51 -5.15
N GLU A 17 15.74 -8.61 -4.02
CA GLU A 17 15.57 -7.68 -2.89
C GLU A 17 15.89 -6.23 -3.28
N GLU A 18 16.93 -6.02 -4.10
CA GLU A 18 17.31 -4.69 -4.57
C GLU A 18 16.31 -4.12 -5.60
N ALA A 19 15.79 -4.95 -6.51
CA ALA A 19 14.71 -4.56 -7.42
C ALA A 19 13.43 -4.18 -6.66
N THR A 20 13.05 -4.96 -5.66
CA THR A 20 11.88 -4.67 -4.80
C THR A 20 12.08 -3.37 -4.02
N ARG A 21 13.31 -3.10 -3.57
CA ARG A 21 13.66 -1.84 -2.86
C ARG A 21 13.52 -0.63 -3.78
N LEU A 22 13.99 -0.72 -5.02
CA LEU A 22 13.89 0.35 -6.00
C LEU A 22 12.44 0.65 -6.38
N GLU A 23 11.61 -0.38 -6.55
CA GLU A 23 10.16 -0.21 -6.78
C GLU A 23 9.48 0.51 -5.61
N HIS A 24 9.83 0.16 -4.37
CA HIS A 24 9.30 0.82 -3.18
C HIS A 24 9.70 2.30 -3.08
N GLU A 25 10.94 2.66 -3.42
CA GLU A 25 11.38 4.06 -3.41
C GLU A 25 10.69 4.89 -4.51
N GLU A 26 10.51 4.31 -5.71
CA GLU A 26 9.78 4.98 -6.79
C GLU A 26 8.32 5.24 -6.41
N ILE A 27 7.66 4.27 -5.76
CA ILE A 27 6.30 4.42 -5.25
C ILE A 27 6.24 5.51 -4.18
N LYS A 28 7.17 5.54 -3.23
CA LYS A 28 7.25 6.62 -2.22
C LYS A 28 7.42 7.98 -2.85
N GLU A 29 8.28 8.10 -3.86
CA GLU A 29 8.51 9.37 -4.54
C GLU A 29 7.25 9.83 -5.30
N ARG A 30 6.57 8.91 -5.99
CA ARG A 30 5.30 9.24 -6.67
C ARG A 30 4.20 9.61 -5.67
N ARG A 31 4.13 8.95 -4.50
CA ARG A 31 3.21 9.31 -3.40
C ARG A 31 3.45 10.72 -2.88
N ARG A 32 4.71 11.16 -2.74
CA ARG A 32 5.04 12.53 -2.29
C ARG A 32 4.51 13.62 -3.23
N ARG A 33 4.30 13.30 -4.51
CA ARG A 33 3.79 14.25 -5.51
C ARG A 33 2.26 14.39 -5.47
N ILE A 34 1.59 13.60 -4.64
CA ILE A 34 0.13 13.54 -4.55
C ILE A 34 -0.26 13.83 -3.11
N GLN A 35 -1.32 14.62 -2.95
CA GLN A 35 -1.99 14.77 -1.68
C GLN A 35 -3.32 14.03 -1.77
N PRO A 36 -3.38 12.77 -1.27
CA PRO A 36 -4.62 12.02 -1.26
C PRO A 36 -5.64 12.70 -0.32
N PRO A 37 -6.94 12.55 -0.57
CA PRO A 37 -7.95 13.03 0.37
C PRO A 37 -7.89 12.20 1.66
N SER A 38 -7.90 12.85 2.81
CA SER A 38 -8.01 12.17 4.12
C SER A 38 -9.47 12.06 4.57
N PHE A 39 -9.79 10.99 5.30
CA PHE A 39 -11.16 10.67 5.68
C PHE A 39 -11.31 10.42 7.18
N LYS A 40 -12.17 11.22 7.84
CA LYS A 40 -12.32 11.26 9.30
C LYS A 40 -13.59 10.60 9.87
N GLY A 41 -14.66 10.46 9.09
CA GLY A 41 -16.02 10.31 9.65
C GLY A 41 -16.88 9.18 9.09
N GLY A 42 -17.83 8.67 9.88
CA GLY A 42 -18.59 7.43 9.60
C GLY A 42 -19.79 7.50 8.63
N ASN A 43 -19.81 8.38 7.63
CA ASN A 43 -20.92 8.43 6.66
C ASN A 43 -20.54 7.74 5.33
N ALA A 44 -21.25 6.66 4.98
CA ALA A 44 -20.95 5.82 3.82
C ALA A 44 -20.95 6.59 2.46
N PRO A 45 -21.93 7.46 2.15
CA PRO A 45 -21.86 8.38 1.02
C PRO A 45 -20.57 9.21 0.94
N LYS A 46 -20.09 9.75 2.07
CA LYS A 46 -18.85 10.53 2.10
C LYS A 46 -17.62 9.66 1.90
N ALA A 47 -17.61 8.44 2.46
CA ALA A 47 -16.55 7.46 2.24
C ALA A 47 -16.44 7.08 0.76
N LYS A 48 -17.58 6.86 0.09
CA LYS A 48 -17.64 6.55 -1.35
C LYS A 48 -17.07 7.67 -2.22
N ASN A 49 -17.40 8.92 -1.89
CA ASN A 49 -16.85 10.08 -2.58
C ASN A 49 -15.34 10.22 -2.36
N CYS A 50 -14.88 10.04 -1.13
CA CYS A 50 -13.45 10.06 -0.79
C CYS A 50 -12.68 8.99 -1.57
N LEU A 51 -13.22 7.76 -1.65
CA LEU A 51 -12.61 6.67 -2.41
C LEU A 51 -12.59 6.95 -3.92
N LYS A 52 -13.64 7.58 -4.45
CA LYS A 52 -13.69 7.99 -5.86
C LYS A 52 -12.62 9.05 -6.16
N GLU A 53 -12.49 10.06 -5.31
CA GLU A 53 -11.46 11.10 -5.45
C GLU A 53 -10.05 10.50 -5.32
N TYR A 54 -9.84 9.62 -4.35
CA TYR A 54 -8.61 8.86 -4.20
C TYR A 54 -8.24 8.13 -5.49
N ASN A 55 -9.17 7.35 -6.05
CA ASN A 55 -8.93 6.59 -7.29
C ASN A 55 -8.55 7.47 -8.47
N VAL A 56 -9.17 8.65 -8.60
CA VAL A 56 -8.84 9.60 -9.67
C VAL A 56 -7.42 10.14 -9.48
N LYS A 57 -7.04 10.52 -8.25
CA LYS A 57 -5.72 11.07 -7.95
C LYS A 57 -4.60 10.04 -8.01
N THR A 58 -4.89 8.76 -7.79
CA THR A 58 -3.88 7.68 -7.77
C THR A 58 -3.92 6.78 -9.00
N HIS A 59 -4.83 7.00 -9.96
CA HIS A 59 -4.99 6.17 -11.15
C HIS A 59 -3.68 5.95 -11.92
N TYR A 60 -2.85 6.99 -12.06
CA TYR A 60 -1.59 6.92 -12.81
C TYR A 60 -0.44 6.25 -12.04
N LEU A 61 -0.60 6.00 -10.73
CA LEU A 61 0.40 5.33 -9.91
C LEU A 61 0.46 3.83 -10.15
N ARG A 62 -0.60 3.25 -10.73
CA ARG A 62 -0.74 1.81 -10.99
C ARG A 62 -0.48 0.94 -9.75
N PHE A 63 -1.04 1.33 -8.60
CA PHE A 63 -0.97 0.51 -7.40
C PHE A 63 -1.59 -0.87 -7.61
N THR A 64 -0.94 -1.88 -7.05
CA THR A 64 -1.55 -3.18 -6.76
C THR A 64 -2.68 -3.01 -5.74
N GLU A 65 -3.59 -3.98 -5.69
CA GLU A 65 -4.70 -3.94 -4.73
C GLU A 65 -4.20 -3.87 -3.27
N LYS A 66 -3.11 -4.58 -2.97
CA LYS A 66 -2.47 -4.57 -1.65
C LYS A 66 -1.93 -3.18 -1.29
N GLU A 67 -1.15 -2.56 -2.19
CA GLU A 67 -0.58 -1.23 -1.96
C GLU A 67 -1.66 -0.17 -1.81
N LYS A 68 -2.76 -0.32 -2.54
CA LYS A 68 -3.92 0.57 -2.45
C LYS A 68 -4.60 0.49 -1.09
N ILE A 69 -4.76 -0.71 -0.54
CA ILE A 69 -5.32 -0.92 0.80
C ILE A 69 -4.42 -0.29 1.86
N GLU A 70 -3.11 -0.54 1.78
CA GLU A 70 -2.14 0.05 2.71
C GLU A 70 -2.16 1.58 2.64
N ASP A 71 -2.13 2.15 1.43
CA ASP A 71 -2.10 3.59 1.22
C ASP A 71 -3.41 4.26 1.70
N VAL A 72 -4.57 3.71 1.36
CA VAL A 72 -5.87 4.20 1.89
C VAL A 72 -5.89 4.14 3.41
N GLY A 73 -5.36 3.08 4.03
CA GLY A 73 -5.26 2.95 5.48
C GLY A 73 -4.50 4.10 6.14
N THR A 74 -3.45 4.63 5.49
CA THR A 74 -2.69 5.79 5.99
C THR A 74 -3.45 7.12 5.90
N GLN A 75 -4.49 7.20 5.06
CA GLN A 75 -5.30 8.40 4.84
C GLN A 75 -6.55 8.44 5.72
N LEU A 76 -6.81 7.36 6.47
CA LEU A 76 -7.91 7.32 7.43
C LEU A 76 -7.48 7.99 8.74
N GLU A 77 -8.39 8.78 9.29
CA GLU A 77 -8.21 9.46 10.57
C GLU A 77 -9.46 9.24 11.44
N GLY A 78 -9.34 9.46 12.76
CA GLY A 78 -10.48 9.43 13.67
C GLY A 78 -11.22 8.08 13.68
N ASP A 79 -12.55 8.12 13.55
CA ASP A 79 -13.39 6.93 13.67
C ASP A 79 -13.26 5.99 12.46
N ALA A 80 -12.96 6.54 11.27
CA ALA A 80 -12.70 5.72 10.10
C ALA A 80 -11.44 4.85 10.28
N LEU A 81 -10.38 5.41 10.88
CA LEU A 81 -9.16 4.66 11.21
C LEU A 81 -9.45 3.57 12.25
N LYS A 82 -10.22 3.88 13.30
CA LYS A 82 -10.60 2.88 14.32
C LYS A 82 -11.35 1.71 13.70
N CYS A 83 -12.36 1.97 12.85
CA CYS A 83 -13.11 0.92 12.16
C CYS A 83 -12.18 0.07 11.29
N TYR A 84 -11.31 0.70 10.49
CA TYR A 84 -10.37 0.00 9.64
C TYR A 84 -9.44 -0.93 10.43
N THR A 85 -8.85 -0.43 11.53
CA THR A 85 -7.99 -1.24 12.40
C THR A 85 -8.74 -2.42 13.03
N CYS A 86 -9.98 -2.23 13.49
CA CYS A 86 -10.79 -3.34 14.01
C CYS A 86 -11.01 -4.43 12.96
N PHE A 87 -11.41 -4.06 11.74
CA PHE A 87 -11.61 -5.02 10.65
C PHE A 87 -10.31 -5.74 10.24
N SER A 88 -9.18 -5.04 10.25
CA SER A 88 -7.87 -5.66 9.96
C SER A 88 -7.46 -6.67 11.03
N LEU A 89 -7.65 -6.34 12.31
CA LEU A 89 -7.35 -7.23 13.45
C LEU A 89 -8.24 -8.49 13.47
N GLU A 90 -9.48 -8.39 13.00
CA GLU A 90 -10.38 -9.55 12.88
C GLU A 90 -9.94 -10.51 11.77
N LYS A 91 -9.37 -9.99 10.67
CA LYS A 91 -8.85 -10.81 9.57
C LYS A 91 -7.55 -11.56 9.89
N GLU A 92 -6.71 -11.07 10.78
CA GLU A 92 -5.50 -11.79 11.22
C GLU A 92 -5.81 -12.93 12.20
N LYS A 93 -7.03 -12.97 12.77
CA LYS A 93 -7.47 -13.99 13.72
C LYS A 93 -8.31 -15.12 13.10
N SER A 94 -8.68 -15.02 11.83
CA SER A 94 -9.39 -16.07 11.06
C SER A 94 -8.45 -16.74 10.08
#